data_AF-A0A0R1EUG9-F1
#
_entry.id   AF-A0A0R1EUG9-F1
#
_cell.length_a   1.000
_cell.length_b   1.000
_cell.length_c   1.000
_cell.angle_alpha   90.00
_cell.angle_beta   90.00
_cell.angle_gamma   90.00
#
_symmetry.space_group_name_H-M   'P 1'
#
loop_
_entity.id
_entity.type
_entity.pdbx_description
1 polymer ?
#
loop_
_entity_poly.entity_id
_entity_poly.type
_entity_poly.pdbx_seq_one_letter_code
_entity_poly.pdbx_strand_id
1 'polypeptide(L)'
;MITLIISLIDGNSLNQELMSPENLIVIIFPRYLIFCGLIPTYLLALLATTQIRSQDILIYQSRKVVVLQAIYRLCLTTIIMAGVWTVGTFLTITINHHFYFLAATWFTILVRAVCLWTACFLLGMIAITLTFAAKSKLTAFLISFSISALSFYLATAHIPSLLFDFGSADTNIILIGKETIMLGAILVFVAIMTQIIGRRDL
;
A
#
# COMPACT_ATOMS: atom_id res chain seq x y z
N MET A 1 -9.10 7.67 9.88
CA MET A 1 -9.05 9.09 10.31
C MET A 1 -7.86 9.81 9.70
N ILE A 2 -6.61 9.40 9.94
CA ILE A 2 -5.41 10.05 9.35
C ILE A 2 -5.42 9.99 7.81
N THR A 3 -5.75 8.85 7.22
CA THR A 3 -5.91 8.70 5.75
C THR A 3 -6.97 9.64 5.16
N LEU A 4 -8.05 9.88 5.91
CA LEU A 4 -9.13 10.78 5.53
C LEU A 4 -8.73 12.26 5.70
N ILE A 5 -7.98 12.59 6.75
CA ILE A 5 -7.42 13.93 6.98
C ILE A 5 -6.41 14.27 5.88
N ILE A 6 -5.59 13.31 5.48
CA ILE A 6 -4.64 13.45 4.37
C ILE A 6 -5.37 13.74 3.05
N SER A 7 -6.42 12.99 2.73
CA SER A 7 -7.22 13.24 1.51
C SER A 7 -7.96 14.58 1.53
N LEU A 8 -8.23 15.13 2.72
CA LEU A 8 -8.92 16.41 2.90
C LEU A 8 -7.97 17.61 2.90
N ILE A 9 -6.76 17.48 3.46
CA ILE A 9 -5.73 18.54 3.43
C ILE A 9 -5.31 18.84 2.00
N ASP A 10 -5.23 17.82 1.15
CA ASP A 10 -4.86 17.99 -0.26
C ASP A 10 -5.89 18.81 -1.05
N GLY A 11 -7.17 18.62 -0.73
CA GLY A 11 -8.28 19.35 -1.34
C GLY A 11 -8.32 20.85 -1.03
N ASN A 12 -7.64 21.32 0.01
CA ASN A 12 -7.70 22.71 0.46
C ASN A 12 -6.58 23.61 -0.10
N SER A 13 -5.60 23.06 -0.82
CA SER A 13 -4.46 23.80 -1.41
C SER A 13 -4.78 24.46 -2.77
N LEU A 14 -6.07 24.53 -3.11
CA LEU A 14 -6.58 24.95 -4.42
C LEU A 14 -6.49 26.47 -4.62
N ASN A 15 -5.50 26.91 -5.41
CA ASN A 15 -5.65 28.10 -6.24
C ASN A 15 -6.21 27.66 -7.61
N GLN A 16 -7.36 28.22 -7.98
CA GLN A 16 -8.24 27.80 -9.09
C GLN A 16 -7.70 27.98 -10.52
N GLU A 17 -6.48 28.50 -10.73
CA GLU A 17 -6.14 29.09 -12.05
C GLU A 17 -5.36 28.22 -13.04
N LEU A 18 -4.88 27.02 -12.69
CA LEU A 18 -4.20 26.12 -13.66
C LEU A 18 -4.49 24.63 -13.40
N MET A 19 -5.68 24.15 -13.77
CA MET A 19 -5.98 22.71 -13.74
C MET A 19 -5.92 22.07 -15.14
N SER A 20 -4.93 21.19 -15.34
CA SER A 20 -4.88 20.20 -16.41
C SER A 20 -5.25 18.80 -15.85
N PRO A 21 -5.66 17.83 -16.69
CA PRO A 21 -5.96 16.45 -16.26
C PRO A 21 -4.78 15.77 -15.54
N GLU A 22 -3.55 16.18 -15.84
CA GLU A 22 -2.31 15.70 -15.23
C GLU A 22 -2.16 16.22 -13.79
N ASN A 23 -2.54 17.47 -13.53
CA ASN A 23 -2.52 18.05 -12.18
C ASN A 23 -3.52 17.35 -11.24
N LEU A 24 -4.66 16.88 -11.76
CA LEU A 24 -5.62 16.08 -10.99
C LEU A 24 -5.00 14.77 -10.48
N ILE A 25 -4.18 14.10 -11.29
CA ILE A 25 -3.51 12.85 -10.92
C ILE A 25 -2.49 13.09 -9.79
N VAL A 26 -1.74 14.19 -9.86
CA VAL A 26 -0.78 14.56 -8.82
C VAL A 26 -1.47 14.86 -7.48
N ILE A 27 -2.66 15.47 -7.54
CA ILE A 27 -3.48 15.79 -6.36
C ILE A 27 -4.17 14.55 -5.78
N ILE A 28 -4.57 13.58 -6.60
CA ILE A 28 -5.17 12.34 -6.07
C ILE A 28 -4.08 11.41 -5.50
N PHE A 29 -2.87 11.45 -6.04
CA PHE A 29 -1.74 10.61 -5.66
C PHE A 29 -0.52 11.41 -5.15
N PRO A 30 -0.67 12.19 -4.06
CA PRO A 30 0.42 12.96 -3.48
C PRO A 30 1.48 12.04 -2.88
N ARG A 31 2.63 11.90 -3.56
CA ARG A 31 3.70 10.96 -3.15
C ARG A 31 4.16 11.18 -1.70
N TYR A 32 4.29 12.43 -1.27
CA TYR A 32 4.73 12.78 0.09
C TYR A 32 3.71 12.39 1.17
N LEU A 33 2.42 12.63 0.92
CA LEU A 33 1.35 12.30 1.86
C LEU A 33 1.14 10.79 1.96
N ILE A 34 1.29 10.08 0.83
CA ILE A 34 1.28 8.62 0.81
C ILE A 34 2.46 8.07 1.62
N PHE A 35 3.66 8.61 1.43
CA PHE A 35 4.86 8.17 2.15
C PHE A 35 4.82 8.49 3.65
N CYS A 36 4.54 9.74 4.04
CA CYS A 36 4.60 10.17 5.44
C CYS A 36 3.37 9.74 6.24
N GLY A 37 2.24 9.50 5.58
CA GLY A 37 0.97 9.27 6.23
C GLY A 37 0.39 7.89 5.97
N LEU A 38 0.06 7.59 4.71
CA LEU A 38 -0.66 6.36 4.35
C LEU A 38 0.17 5.10 4.68
N ILE A 39 1.44 5.05 4.26
CA ILE A 39 2.28 3.85 4.47
C ILE A 39 2.57 3.58 5.96
N PRO A 40 3.00 4.55 6.78
CA PRO A 40 3.22 4.33 8.21
C PRO A 40 1.96 3.87 8.92
N THR A 41 0.82 4.52 8.63
CA THR A 41 -0.46 4.15 9.26
C THR A 41 -0.93 2.77 8.83
N TYR A 42 -0.74 2.40 7.56
CA TYR A 42 -1.01 1.07 7.04
C TYR A 42 -0.15 0.00 7.75
N LEU A 43 1.17 0.21 7.80
CA LEU A 43 2.10 -0.73 8.43
C LEU A 43 1.83 -0.89 9.93
N LEU A 44 1.55 0.22 10.65
CA LEU A 44 1.21 0.17 12.06
C LEU A 44 -0.10 -0.58 12.30
N ALA A 45 -1.14 -0.32 11.50
CA ALA A 45 -2.42 -1.03 11.61
C ALA A 45 -2.25 -2.53 11.34
N LEU A 46 -1.48 -2.89 10.30
CA LEU A 46 -1.20 -4.27 9.96
C LEU A 46 -0.41 -5.00 11.06
N LEU A 47 0.63 -4.36 11.61
CA LEU A 47 1.47 -4.95 12.66
C LEU A 47 0.76 -5.00 14.02
N ALA A 48 -0.13 -4.04 14.30
CA ALA A 48 -0.98 -4.08 15.49
C ALA A 48 -1.98 -5.24 15.42
N THR A 49 -2.63 -5.41 14.26
CA THR A 49 -3.61 -6.47 14.04
C THR A 49 -2.99 -7.85 13.88
N THR A 50 -1.74 -7.98 13.45
CA THR A 50 -1.05 -9.28 13.40
C THR A 50 -0.57 -9.68 14.79
N GLN A 51 -1.40 -10.45 15.52
CA GLN A 51 -0.98 -11.06 16.77
C GLN A 51 -0.28 -12.38 16.48
N ILE A 52 1.02 -12.45 16.77
CA ILE A 52 1.77 -13.70 16.77
C ILE A 52 1.66 -14.27 18.17
N ARG A 53 0.59 -15.02 18.46
CA ARG A 53 0.55 -15.84 19.68
C ARG A 53 1.10 -17.22 19.34
N SER A 54 2.20 -17.59 19.98
CA SER A 54 2.73 -18.95 19.98
C SER A 54 1.69 -19.98 20.44
N GLN A 55 0.70 -19.56 21.23
CA GLN A 55 -0.43 -20.38 21.68
C GLN A 55 -1.39 -20.76 20.54
N ASP A 56 -1.56 -19.94 19.50
CA ASP A 56 -2.45 -20.26 18.37
C ASP A 56 -1.91 -21.43 17.54
N ILE A 57 -0.59 -21.58 17.46
CA ILE A 57 0.05 -22.74 16.82
C ILE A 57 -0.24 -24.03 17.60
N LEU A 58 -0.28 -23.94 18.93
CA LEU A 58 -0.50 -25.07 19.83
C LEU A 58 -1.98 -25.47 19.89
N ILE A 59 -2.90 -24.51 19.77
CA ILE A 59 -4.35 -24.72 19.83
C ILE A 59 -4.92 -25.17 18.47
N TYR A 60 -4.46 -24.61 17.35
CA TYR A 60 -5.03 -24.93 16.03
C TYR A 60 -4.39 -26.15 15.34
N GLN A 61 -3.29 -26.71 15.87
CA GLN A 61 -2.51 -27.87 15.36
C GLN A 61 -2.04 -27.80 13.89
N SER A 62 -2.48 -26.83 13.09
CA SER A 62 -2.19 -26.72 11.66
C SER A 62 -1.61 -25.36 11.31
N ARG A 63 -0.31 -25.36 10.97
CA ARG A 63 0.45 -24.17 10.56
C ARG A 63 -0.06 -23.51 9.29
N LYS A 64 -0.82 -24.25 8.46
CA LYS A 64 -1.54 -23.71 7.29
C LYS A 64 -2.60 -22.69 7.70
N VAL A 65 -3.25 -22.88 8.85
CA VAL A 65 -4.26 -21.95 9.39
C VAL A 65 -3.60 -20.62 9.78
N VAL A 66 -2.36 -20.66 10.30
CA VAL A 66 -1.61 -19.45 10.68
C VAL A 66 -1.21 -18.63 9.45
N VAL A 67 -0.72 -19.29 8.39
CA VAL A 67 -0.43 -18.65 7.09
C VAL A 67 -1.70 -18.00 6.53
N LEU A 68 -2.81 -18.74 6.51
CA LEU A 68 -4.08 -18.25 5.99
C LEU A 68 -4.61 -17.06 6.80
N GLN A 69 -4.51 -17.11 8.12
CA GLN A 69 -4.95 -16.03 9.00
C GLN A 69 -4.09 -14.77 8.82
N ALA A 70 -2.78 -14.91 8.59
CA ALA A 70 -1.90 -13.78 8.28
C ALA A 70 -2.29 -13.12 6.95
N ILE A 71 -2.52 -13.91 5.90
CA ILE A 71 -2.99 -13.42 4.58
C ILE A 71 -4.36 -12.75 4.73
N TYR A 72 -5.29 -13.38 5.46
CA TYR A 72 -6.63 -12.82 5.67
C TYR A 72 -6.58 -11.44 6.36
N ARG A 73 -5.76 -11.29 7.41
CA ARG A 73 -5.60 -10.00 8.11
C ARG A 73 -4.95 -8.94 7.20
N LEU A 74 -4.01 -9.34 6.36
CA LEU A 74 -3.42 -8.46 5.35
C LEU A 74 -4.46 -7.97 4.34
N CYS A 75 -5.24 -8.89 3.76
CA CYS A 75 -6.30 -8.55 2.82
C CYS A 75 -7.32 -7.61 3.46
N LEU A 76 -7.79 -7.93 4.66
CA LEU A 76 -8.78 -7.13 5.38
C LEU A 76 -8.27 -5.71 5.66
N THR A 77 -7.04 -5.58 6.16
CA THR A 77 -6.43 -4.26 6.44
C THR A 77 -6.28 -3.43 5.16
N THR A 78 -5.87 -4.07 4.07
CA THR A 78 -5.69 -3.42 2.77
C THR A 78 -7.01 -2.96 2.18
N ILE A 79 -8.05 -3.80 2.22
CA ILE A 79 -9.40 -3.46 1.73
C ILE A 79 -10.02 -2.32 2.53
N ILE A 80 -9.90 -2.34 3.87
CA ILE A 80 -10.43 -1.26 4.71
C ILE A 80 -9.74 0.06 4.40
N MET A 81 -8.40 0.07 4.34
CA MET A 81 -7.66 1.29 3.98
C MET A 81 -7.97 1.78 2.58
N ALA A 82 -8.10 0.87 1.61
CA ALA A 82 -8.51 1.19 0.25
C ALA A 82 -9.90 1.83 0.21
N GLY A 83 -10.87 1.26 0.92
CA GLY A 83 -12.22 1.82 1.02
C GLY A 83 -12.26 3.20 1.66
N VAL A 84 -11.49 3.42 2.75
CA VAL A 84 -11.42 4.74 3.39
C VAL A 84 -10.78 5.78 2.47
N TRP A 85 -9.72 5.40 1.75
CA TRP A 85 -9.05 6.28 0.81
C TRP A 85 -9.96 6.62 -0.38
N THR A 86 -10.66 5.64 -0.98
CA THR A 86 -11.57 5.90 -2.10
C THR A 86 -12.73 6.80 -1.70
N VAL A 87 -13.33 6.58 -0.52
CA VAL A 87 -14.39 7.49 -0.01
C VAL A 87 -13.83 8.90 0.20
N GLY A 88 -12.61 9.02 0.74
CA GLY A 88 -11.92 10.30 0.89
C GLY A 88 -11.73 11.02 -0.44
N THR A 89 -11.17 10.34 -1.45
CA THR A 89 -10.94 10.95 -2.77
C THR A 89 -12.24 11.33 -3.47
N PHE A 90 -13.29 10.50 -3.39
CA PHE A 90 -14.61 10.86 -3.93
C PHE A 90 -15.19 12.10 -3.27
N LEU A 91 -15.06 12.25 -1.95
CA LEU A 91 -15.49 13.46 -1.24
C LEU A 91 -14.72 14.69 -1.71
N THR A 92 -13.38 14.60 -1.81
CA THR A 92 -12.54 15.72 -2.26
C THR A 92 -12.89 16.17 -3.68
N ILE A 93 -13.16 15.22 -4.58
CA ILE A 93 -13.55 15.52 -5.97
C ILE A 93 -14.95 16.16 -6.03
N THR A 94 -15.88 15.69 -5.19
CA THR A 94 -17.26 16.20 -5.13
C THR A 94 -17.30 17.62 -4.57
N ILE A 95 -16.57 17.89 -3.47
CA ILE A 95 -16.50 19.21 -2.83
C ILE A 95 -15.88 20.25 -3.78
N ASN A 96 -14.89 19.83 -4.57
CA ASN A 96 -14.19 20.74 -5.48
C ASN A 96 -14.84 20.86 -6.87
N HIS A 97 -16.04 20.27 -7.09
CA HIS A 97 -16.77 20.30 -8.37
C HIS A 97 -16.00 19.81 -9.62
N HIS A 98 -14.94 19.02 -9.44
CA HIS A 98 -14.11 18.51 -10.55
C HIS A 98 -14.66 17.23 -11.20
N PHE A 99 -15.97 16.99 -11.12
CA PHE A 99 -16.61 15.75 -11.57
C PHE A 99 -16.41 15.48 -13.07
N TYR A 100 -16.31 16.54 -13.88
CA TYR A 100 -16.07 16.44 -15.32
C TYR A 100 -14.70 15.82 -15.66
N PHE A 101 -13.65 16.15 -14.90
CA PHE A 101 -12.32 15.57 -15.09
C PHE A 101 -12.24 14.11 -14.67
N LEU A 102 -13.08 13.67 -13.72
CA LEU A 102 -13.18 12.27 -13.32
C LEU A 102 -13.61 11.39 -14.49
N ALA A 103 -14.64 11.80 -15.25
CA ALA A 103 -15.13 11.05 -16.40
C ALA A 103 -14.09 10.93 -17.53
N ALA A 104 -13.20 11.90 -17.67
CA ALA A 104 -12.12 11.87 -18.67
C ALA A 104 -10.92 11.01 -18.25
N THR A 105 -10.65 10.88 -16.93
CA THR A 105 -9.42 10.26 -16.41
C THR A 105 -9.65 9.01 -15.56
N TRP A 106 -10.90 8.55 -15.42
CA TRP A 106 -11.30 7.46 -14.51
C TRP A 106 -10.45 6.21 -14.66
N PHE A 107 -10.15 5.79 -15.89
CA PHE A 107 -9.37 4.58 -16.16
C PHE A 107 -7.92 4.73 -15.67
N THR A 108 -7.33 5.90 -15.86
CA THR A 108 -5.95 6.18 -15.42
C THR A 108 -5.86 6.25 -13.90
N ILE A 109 -6.87 6.86 -13.25
CA ILE A 109 -6.99 6.87 -11.79
C ILE A 109 -7.13 5.44 -11.26
N LEU A 110 -7.97 4.60 -11.91
CA LEU A 110 -8.16 3.21 -11.51
C LEU A 110 -6.86 2.42 -11.58
N VAL A 111 -6.13 2.49 -12.70
CA VAL A 111 -4.84 1.77 -12.87
C VAL A 111 -3.82 2.20 -11.81
N ARG A 112 -3.71 3.50 -11.53
CA ARG A 112 -2.79 4.03 -10.50
C ARG A 112 -3.22 3.66 -9.08
N ALA A 113 -4.53 3.61 -8.82
CA ALA A 113 -5.07 3.15 -7.54
C ALA A 113 -4.75 1.67 -7.31
N VAL A 114 -4.94 0.82 -8.32
CA VAL A 114 -4.57 -0.60 -8.23
C VAL A 114 -3.06 -0.71 -7.94
N CYS A 115 -2.22 0.04 -8.65
CA CYS A 115 -0.76 0.10 -8.43
C CYS A 115 -0.37 0.53 -7.01
N LEU A 116 -1.06 1.51 -6.45
CA LEU A 116 -0.83 1.94 -5.07
C LEU A 116 -1.15 0.81 -4.08
N TRP A 117 -2.30 0.16 -4.24
CA TRP A 117 -2.76 -0.86 -3.29
C TRP A 117 -1.99 -2.17 -3.43
N THR A 118 -1.54 -2.54 -4.63
CA THR A 118 -0.64 -3.69 -4.84
C THR A 118 0.74 -3.43 -4.25
N ALA A 119 1.29 -2.22 -4.39
CA ALA A 119 2.52 -1.80 -3.71
C ALA A 119 2.37 -1.86 -2.18
N CYS A 120 1.26 -1.35 -1.62
CA CYS A 120 0.97 -1.45 -0.20
C CYS A 120 0.85 -2.91 0.27
N PHE A 121 0.16 -3.75 -0.52
CA PHE A 121 0.00 -5.17 -0.22
C PHE A 121 1.33 -5.92 -0.21
N LEU A 122 2.20 -5.66 -1.19
CA LEU A 122 3.56 -6.20 -1.24
C LEU A 122 4.37 -5.77 -0.01
N LEU A 123 4.31 -4.49 0.36
CA LEU A 123 4.98 -3.98 1.56
C LEU A 123 4.44 -4.64 2.84
N GLY A 124 3.13 -4.87 2.92
CA GLY A 124 2.50 -5.61 4.01
C GLY A 124 2.93 -7.08 4.07
N MET A 125 3.04 -7.76 2.93
CA MET A 125 3.60 -9.12 2.83
C MET A 125 5.04 -9.19 3.35
N ILE A 126 5.87 -8.21 2.97
CA ILE A 126 7.25 -8.08 3.47
C ILE A 126 7.24 -7.93 5.00
N ALA A 127 6.43 -7.00 5.51
CA ALA A 127 6.33 -6.73 6.95
C ALA A 127 5.89 -7.97 7.74
N ILE A 128 4.87 -8.69 7.28
CA ILE A 128 4.41 -9.92 7.94
C ILE A 128 5.49 -10.99 7.92
N THR A 129 6.13 -11.21 6.76
CA THR A 129 7.19 -12.20 6.60
C THR A 129 8.36 -11.91 7.55
N LEU A 130 8.78 -10.64 7.61
CA LEU A 130 9.81 -10.18 8.54
C LEU A 130 9.39 -10.32 10.00
N THR A 131 8.12 -10.11 10.32
CA THR A 131 7.61 -10.29 11.69
C THR A 131 7.74 -11.75 12.11
N PHE A 132 7.45 -12.70 11.23
CA PHE A 132 7.68 -14.13 11.49
C PHE A 132 9.17 -14.51 11.54
N ALA A 133 10.00 -13.90 10.70
CA ALA A 133 11.44 -14.16 10.66
C ALA A 133 12.17 -13.63 11.91
N ALA A 134 12.01 -12.33 12.19
CA ALA A 134 12.72 -11.62 13.26
C ALA A 134 12.04 -11.75 14.64
N LYS A 135 10.80 -12.26 14.70
CA LYS A 135 9.96 -12.32 15.92
C LYS A 135 9.75 -10.96 16.61
N SER A 136 9.99 -9.86 15.88
CA SER A 136 9.91 -8.50 16.39
C SER A 136 9.11 -7.64 15.42
N LYS A 137 7.97 -7.13 15.89
CA LYS A 137 7.11 -6.20 15.13
C LYS A 137 7.83 -4.89 14.85
N LEU A 138 8.62 -4.41 15.80
CA LEU A 138 9.38 -3.17 15.67
C LEU A 138 10.45 -3.30 14.58
N THR A 139 11.18 -4.41 14.55
CA THR A 139 12.19 -4.66 13.51
C THR A 139 11.53 -4.80 12.14
N ALA A 140 10.41 -5.52 12.04
CA ALA A 140 9.66 -5.64 10.80
C ALA A 140 9.13 -4.29 10.29
N PHE A 141 8.63 -3.44 11.20
CA PHE A 141 8.22 -2.07 10.88
C PHE A 141 9.40 -1.26 10.33
N LEU A 142 10.52 -1.20 11.06
CA LEU A 142 11.67 -0.38 10.68
C LEU A 142 12.23 -0.79 9.32
N ILE A 143 12.38 -2.10 9.05
CA ILE A 143 12.89 -2.58 7.76
C ILE A 143 11.89 -2.26 6.64
N SER A 144 10.60 -2.54 6.83
CA SER A 144 9.58 -2.27 5.80
C SER A 144 9.45 -0.78 5.53
N PHE A 145 9.47 0.04 6.57
CA PHE A 145 9.46 1.49 6.44
C PHE A 145 10.73 2.01 5.74
N SER A 146 11.89 1.42 6.01
CA SER A 146 13.15 1.77 5.33
C SER A 146 13.13 1.41 3.85
N ILE A 147 12.55 0.25 3.48
CA ILE A 147 12.33 -0.14 2.07
C ILE A 147 11.42 0.89 1.39
N SER A 148 10.32 1.26 2.04
CA SER A 148 9.44 2.32 1.55
C SER A 148 10.16 3.66 1.40
N ALA A 149 11.00 4.05 2.36
CA ALA A 149 11.76 5.30 2.32
C ALA A 149 12.79 5.32 1.19
N LEU A 150 13.48 4.20 0.96
CA LEU A 150 14.39 4.06 -0.17
C LEU A 150 13.64 4.14 -1.50
N SER A 151 12.51 3.43 -1.64
CA SER A 151 11.67 3.52 -2.84
C SER A 151 11.10 4.91 -3.06
N PHE A 152 10.76 5.64 -2.01
CA PHE A 152 10.33 7.02 -2.08
C PHE A 152 11.46 7.94 -2.55
N TYR A 153 12.66 7.79 -1.99
CA TYR A 153 13.86 8.54 -2.41
C TYR A 153 14.21 8.30 -3.89
N LEU A 154 14.14 7.06 -4.36
CA LEU A 154 14.35 6.75 -5.78
C LEU A 154 13.32 7.46 -6.67
N ALA A 155 12.05 7.45 -6.25
CA ALA A 155 10.98 8.09 -7.01
C ALA A 155 11.09 9.63 -7.05
N THR A 156 11.59 10.28 -5.98
CA THR A 156 11.86 11.72 -5.97
C THR A 156 13.13 12.08 -6.75
N ALA A 157 14.09 11.16 -6.86
CA ALA A 157 15.28 11.30 -7.70
C ALA A 157 15.04 10.97 -9.19
N HIS A 158 13.79 10.76 -9.62
CA HIS A 158 13.41 10.34 -10.97
C HIS A 158 14.02 9.01 -11.44
N ILE A 159 14.38 8.14 -10.50
CA ILE A 159 14.85 6.78 -10.76
C ILE A 159 13.63 5.84 -10.67
N PRO A 160 13.47 4.88 -11.59
CA PRO A 160 12.33 3.97 -11.58
C PRO A 160 12.22 3.23 -10.24
N SER A 161 11.04 3.32 -9.64
CA SER A 161 10.78 2.79 -8.30
C SER A 161 9.55 1.89 -8.33
N LEU A 162 9.72 0.64 -7.89
CA LEU A 162 8.65 -0.35 -7.94
C LEU A 162 7.44 0.05 -7.07
N LEU A 163 7.69 0.69 -5.92
CA LEU A 163 6.65 0.99 -4.93
C LEU A 163 6.05 2.40 -5.04
N PHE A 164 6.67 3.34 -5.76
CA PHE A 164 6.28 4.77 -5.74
C PHE A 164 6.05 5.41 -7.11
N ASP A 165 6.03 4.64 -8.20
CA ASP A 165 5.81 5.17 -9.55
C ASP A 165 4.36 5.50 -9.92
N PHE A 166 3.42 5.34 -8.99
CA PHE A 166 2.00 5.66 -9.24
C PHE A 166 1.72 7.13 -9.55
N GLY A 167 2.67 8.04 -9.27
CA GLY A 167 2.58 9.46 -9.58
C GLY A 167 3.46 9.92 -10.75
N SER A 168 4.13 9.03 -11.50
CA SER A 168 4.96 9.42 -12.66
C SER A 168 4.09 9.60 -13.90
N ALA A 169 4.57 10.35 -14.90
CA ALA A 169 3.88 10.48 -16.20
C ALA A 169 4.01 9.22 -17.07
N ASP A 170 4.40 8.08 -16.48
CA ASP A 170 4.57 6.82 -17.18
C ASP A 170 3.27 6.38 -17.86
N THR A 171 3.41 5.80 -19.04
CA THR A 171 2.29 5.23 -19.78
C THR A 171 1.68 4.06 -18.99
N ASN A 172 0.37 3.87 -19.13
CA ASN A 172 -0.36 2.79 -18.45
C ASN A 172 0.25 1.39 -18.69
N ILE A 173 0.93 1.19 -19.83
CA ILE A 173 1.63 -0.06 -20.18
C ILE A 173 2.80 -0.34 -19.22
N ILE A 174 3.58 0.68 -18.88
CA ILE A 174 4.72 0.56 -17.95
C ILE A 174 4.21 0.22 -16.54
N LEU A 175 3.11 0.84 -16.11
CA LEU A 175 2.44 0.53 -14.84
C LEU A 175 1.98 -0.94 -14.78
N ILE A 176 1.40 -1.48 -15.86
CA ILE A 176 0.99 -2.89 -15.93
C ILE A 176 2.19 -3.85 -15.85
N GLY A 177 3.32 -3.48 -16.45
CA GLY A 177 4.57 -4.23 -16.32
C GLY A 177 5.09 -4.26 -14.87
N LYS A 178 5.02 -3.12 -14.16
CA LYS A 178 5.40 -3.05 -12.74
C LYS A 178 4.44 -3.87 -11.87
N GLU A 179 3.15 -3.84 -12.18
CA GLU A 179 2.12 -4.66 -11.52
C GLU A 179 2.42 -6.15 -11.59
N THR A 180 2.77 -6.65 -12.77
CA THR A 180 3.11 -8.07 -12.94
C THR A 180 4.35 -8.46 -12.12
N ILE A 181 5.35 -7.59 -12.02
CA ILE A 181 6.52 -7.80 -11.15
C ILE A 181 6.11 -7.79 -9.67
N MET A 182 5.28 -6.85 -9.23
CA MET A 182 4.80 -6.77 -7.84
C MET A 182 3.99 -8.01 -7.45
N LEU A 183 3.09 -8.47 -8.31
CA LEU A 183 2.32 -9.70 -8.10
C LEU A 183 3.23 -10.94 -8.03
N GLY A 184 4.24 -11.02 -8.89
CA GLY A 184 5.26 -12.07 -8.82
C GLY A 184 6.00 -12.05 -7.49
N ALA A 185 6.43 -10.88 -7.02
CA ALA A 185 7.09 -10.72 -5.73
C ALA A 185 6.17 -11.12 -4.56
N ILE A 186 4.88 -10.76 -4.61
CA ILE A 186 3.88 -11.17 -3.61
C ILE A 186 3.85 -12.70 -3.50
N LEU A 187 3.75 -13.43 -4.63
CA LEU A 187 3.73 -14.89 -4.63
C LEU A 187 5.01 -15.49 -4.03
N VAL A 188 6.18 -14.90 -4.34
CA VAL A 188 7.46 -15.30 -3.73
C VAL A 188 7.43 -15.10 -2.22
N PHE A 189 6.96 -13.96 -1.72
CA PHE A 189 6.86 -13.71 -0.27
C PHE A 189 5.86 -14.64 0.42
N VAL A 190 4.76 -15.01 -0.22
CA VAL A 190 3.83 -16.03 0.31
C VAL A 190 4.57 -17.37 0.47
N ALA A 191 5.34 -17.79 -0.53
CA ALA A 191 6.12 -19.03 -0.47
C ALA A 191 7.18 -18.97 0.65
N ILE A 192 7.93 -17.86 0.75
CA ILE A 192 8.94 -17.64 1.80
C ILE A 192 8.30 -17.69 3.19
N MET A 193 7.19 -16.97 3.39
CA MET A 193 6.47 -16.96 4.66
C MET A 193 6.01 -18.37 5.05
N THR A 194 5.47 -19.13 4.09
CA THR A 194 5.05 -20.51 4.29
C THR A 194 6.24 -21.40 4.69
N GLN A 195 7.39 -21.23 4.06
CA GLN A 195 8.62 -21.95 4.42
C GLN A 195 9.16 -21.57 5.80
N ILE A 196 9.15 -20.28 6.17
CA ILE A 196 9.61 -19.83 7.50
C ILE A 196 8.74 -20.41 8.60
N ILE A 197 7.43 -20.43 8.40
CA ILE A 197 6.48 -21.02 9.35
C ILE A 197 6.61 -22.55 9.37
N GLY A 198 6.85 -23.19 8.22
CA GLY A 198 7.07 -24.63 8.12
C GLY A 198 8.39 -25.11 8.74
N ARG A 199 9.52 -24.44 8.50
CA ARG A 199 10.86 -24.86 8.96
C ARG A 199 11.06 -24.86 10.48
N ARG A 200 10.19 -24.23 11.27
CA ARG A 200 10.22 -24.37 12.75
C ARG A 200 9.76 -25.77 13.23
N ASP A 201 9.82 -26.78 12.38
CA ASP A 201 9.50 -28.20 12.63
C ASP A 201 10.76 -29.07 12.85
N LEU A 202 11.97 -28.49 12.87
CA LEU A 202 13.24 -29.18 13.15
C LEU A 202 13.93 -28.60 14.39
#